data_AF-A0A4Y2NL18-F1
#
_entry.id   AF-A0A4Y2NL18-F1
#
_cell.length_a   1.000
_cell.length_b   1.000
_cell.length_c   1.000
_cell.angle_alpha   90.00
_cell.angle_beta   90.00
_cell.angle_gamma   90.00
#
_symmetry.space_group_name_H-M   'P 1'
#
loop_
_entity.id
_entity.type
_entity.pdbx_description
1 polymer ?
#
loop_
_entity_poly.entity_id
_entity_poly.type
_entity_poly.pdbx_seq_one_letter_code
_entity_poly.pdbx_strand_id
1 'polypeptide(L)'
;MGGLSGGLVSVGSRVKPYIRSASFVGLLHVKSKAKVLRLVGAVRNDSTIKRGPGWPSVRLLFRSLLLVSVRRCALLLHLYWTFLNKHRNPSAASESLRLVWNAVPDSFITCNEIAAEFVCLGSEKIADLYDFYCKAVGEYPEDVRPRTLKHLCRSTIRYQLWRSEQWLPEGIERIGLPTRLQSYLKLEM
;
A
#
# COMPACT_ATOMS: atom_id res chain seq x y z
N MET A 1 -45.69 -0.45 40.03
CA MET A 1 -45.56 0.95 39.58
C MET A 1 -44.08 1.33 39.61
N GLY A 2 -43.52 1.70 38.45
CA GLY A 2 -42.25 2.43 38.27
C GLY A 2 -40.96 1.69 38.66
N GLY A 3 -39.89 1.59 37.87
CA GLY A 3 -39.50 2.37 36.70
C GLY A 3 -38.02 2.76 36.80
N LEU A 4 -37.18 2.07 36.00
CA LEU A 4 -35.98 2.52 35.26
C LEU A 4 -35.06 3.63 35.80
N SER A 5 -33.76 3.29 35.93
CA SER A 5 -32.59 3.87 35.23
C SER A 5 -31.31 3.45 35.98
N GLY A 6 -30.22 3.00 35.36
CA GLY A 6 -29.70 3.24 34.03
C GLY A 6 -28.27 3.80 34.18
N GLY A 7 -27.25 2.95 34.04
CA GLY A 7 -25.84 3.35 34.15
C GLY A 7 -24.96 2.41 33.32
N LEU A 8 -24.89 2.69 32.03
CA LEU A 8 -24.11 1.95 31.05
C LEU A 8 -22.61 1.97 31.38
N VAL A 9 -22.03 0.78 31.50
CA VAL A 9 -20.61 0.52 31.26
C VAL A 9 -20.42 0.50 29.75
N SER A 10 -19.84 1.56 29.17
CA SER A 10 -19.50 1.58 27.74
C SER A 10 -18.00 1.32 27.54
N VAL A 11 -17.78 0.14 26.97
CA VAL A 11 -16.55 -0.48 26.52
C VAL A 11 -15.69 0.47 25.67
N GLY A 12 -14.45 0.68 26.11
CA GLY A 12 -13.40 1.33 25.33
C GLY A 12 -13.17 0.60 24.01
N SER A 13 -13.68 1.18 22.93
CA SER A 13 -13.52 0.67 21.57
C SER A 13 -12.11 1.00 21.08
N ARG A 14 -11.18 0.03 21.21
CA ARG A 14 -9.93 0.02 20.43
C ARG A 14 -10.29 -0.12 18.96
N VAL A 15 -10.25 0.99 18.24
CA VAL A 15 -10.27 1.00 16.77
C VAL A 15 -8.99 0.31 16.30
N LYS A 16 -9.08 -0.98 15.97
CA LYS A 16 -8.02 -1.71 15.27
C LYS A 16 -7.94 -1.18 13.84
N PRO A 17 -6.80 -0.62 13.37
CA PRO A 17 -6.68 -0.21 11.98
C PRO A 17 -6.68 -1.45 11.09
N TYR A 18 -7.75 -1.58 10.32
CA TYR A 18 -8.02 -2.66 9.39
C TYR A 18 -7.19 -2.45 8.11
N ILE A 19 -5.90 -2.78 8.16
CA ILE A 19 -5.13 -3.08 6.94
C ILE A 19 -4.61 -4.50 7.09
N ARG A 20 -5.41 -5.47 6.65
CA ARG A 20 -4.92 -6.82 6.35
C ARG A 20 -3.94 -6.69 5.17
N SER A 21 -2.67 -6.40 5.46
CA SER A 21 -1.60 -6.29 4.45
C SER A 21 -1.44 -7.59 3.63
N ALA A 22 -1.85 -8.72 4.20
CA ALA A 22 -1.96 -10.00 3.51
C ALA A 22 -2.88 -9.95 2.27
N SER A 23 -3.97 -9.16 2.30
CA SER A 23 -4.92 -9.07 1.19
C SER A 23 -4.33 -8.30 0.00
N PHE A 24 -3.51 -7.27 0.22
CA PHE A 24 -2.90 -6.49 -0.87
C PHE A 24 -1.70 -7.22 -1.48
N VAL A 25 -0.88 -7.88 -0.65
CA VAL A 25 0.25 -8.71 -1.12
C VAL A 25 -0.26 -9.93 -1.90
N GLY A 26 -1.36 -10.55 -1.44
CA GLY A 26 -2.07 -11.59 -2.18
C GLY A 26 -2.69 -11.05 -3.48
N LEU A 27 -3.24 -9.83 -3.49
CA LEU A 27 -3.77 -9.19 -4.71
C LEU A 27 -2.69 -8.89 -5.74
N LEU A 28 -1.48 -8.52 -5.30
CA LEU A 28 -0.33 -8.27 -6.18
C LEU A 28 0.27 -9.58 -6.75
N HIS A 29 0.08 -10.71 -6.06
CA HIS A 29 0.56 -12.02 -6.50
C HIS A 29 -0.45 -12.83 -7.34
N VAL A 30 -1.76 -12.54 -7.22
CA VAL A 30 -2.80 -13.19 -8.00
C VAL A 30 -2.91 -12.53 -9.37
N LYS A 31 -2.38 -13.22 -10.39
CA LYS A 31 -2.66 -12.95 -11.80
C LYS A 31 -4.17 -12.80 -12.02
N SER A 32 -4.61 -11.60 -12.33
CA SER A 32 -5.55 -11.39 -13.42
C SER A 32 -5.53 -9.93 -13.82
N LYS A 33 -4.98 -9.63 -15.01
CA LYS A 33 -5.15 -8.33 -15.68
C LYS A 33 -6.62 -7.89 -15.62
N ALA A 34 -7.57 -8.82 -15.69
CA ALA A 34 -9.00 -8.53 -15.62
C ALA A 34 -9.48 -8.05 -14.24
N LYS A 35 -8.88 -8.49 -13.13
CA LYS A 35 -9.29 -8.05 -11.78
C LYS A 35 -8.72 -6.66 -11.44
N VAL A 36 -7.51 -6.37 -11.89
CA VAL A 36 -6.94 -5.02 -11.85
C VAL A 36 -7.70 -4.08 -12.79
N LEU A 37 -8.02 -4.51 -14.01
CA LEU A 37 -8.88 -3.76 -14.94
C LEU A 37 -10.30 -3.55 -14.41
N ARG A 38 -10.84 -4.48 -13.59
CA ARG A 38 -12.12 -4.28 -12.88
C ARG A 38 -12.01 -3.32 -11.71
N LEU A 39 -10.87 -3.27 -11.00
CA LEU A 39 -10.63 -2.28 -9.94
C LEU A 39 -10.42 -0.88 -10.54
N VAL A 40 -9.64 -0.78 -11.63
CA VAL A 40 -9.52 0.43 -12.46
C VAL A 40 -10.89 0.79 -13.07
N GLY A 41 -11.68 -0.21 -13.47
CA GLY A 41 -13.06 -0.08 -13.96
C GLY A 41 -14.09 0.29 -12.88
N ALA A 42 -13.84 -0.04 -11.61
CA ALA A 42 -14.68 0.36 -10.48
C ALA A 42 -14.38 1.81 -10.10
N VAL A 43 -13.10 2.21 -10.12
CA VAL A 43 -12.68 3.62 -10.04
C VAL A 43 -13.24 4.45 -11.21
N ARG A 44 -13.47 3.82 -12.37
CA ARG A 44 -14.10 4.44 -13.56
C ARG A 44 -15.60 4.73 -13.40
N ASN A 45 -16.31 4.10 -12.46
CA ASN A 45 -17.78 4.21 -12.32
C ASN A 45 -18.26 4.91 -11.03
N ASP A 46 -17.36 5.35 -10.15
CA ASP A 46 -17.77 6.11 -8.97
C ASP A 46 -18.11 7.57 -9.37
N SER A 47 -19.39 7.79 -9.63
CA SER A 47 -19.99 9.08 -9.98
C SER A 47 -20.17 10.01 -8.77
N THR A 48 -19.70 9.64 -7.57
CA THR A 48 -19.89 10.45 -6.35
C THR A 48 -18.74 11.40 -6.00
N ILE A 49 -17.67 11.43 -6.79
CA ILE A 49 -16.62 12.46 -6.64
C ILE A 49 -17.14 13.76 -7.25
N LYS A 50 -17.72 14.62 -6.40
CA LYS A 50 -18.19 15.96 -6.75
C LYS A 50 -17.08 16.72 -7.50
N ARG A 51 -17.40 17.13 -8.72
CA ARG A 51 -16.55 17.87 -9.65
C ARG A 51 -16.25 19.26 -9.08
N GLY A 52 -15.08 19.43 -8.48
CA GLY A 52 -14.43 20.74 -8.36
C GLY A 52 -13.67 21.07 -9.65
N PRO A 53 -13.64 22.34 -10.10
CA PRO A 53 -12.94 22.71 -11.32
C PRO A 53 -11.43 22.65 -11.06
N GLY A 54 -10.71 21.85 -11.87
CA GLY A 54 -9.23 21.89 -11.91
C GLY A 54 -8.47 20.59 -11.70
N TRP A 55 -9.13 19.43 -11.55
CA TRP A 55 -8.41 18.16 -11.35
C TRP A 55 -8.44 17.29 -12.61
N PRO A 56 -7.27 16.88 -13.15
CA PRO A 56 -7.23 15.94 -14.26
C PRO A 56 -7.93 14.63 -13.87
N SER A 57 -8.82 14.16 -14.74
CA SER A 57 -9.47 12.86 -14.56
C SER A 57 -8.43 11.76 -14.42
N VAL A 58 -8.63 10.82 -13.50
CA VAL A 58 -7.82 9.57 -13.32
C VAL A 58 -7.62 8.83 -14.65
N ARG A 59 -8.52 9.06 -15.61
CA ARG A 59 -8.47 8.62 -17.01
C ARG A 59 -7.21 9.03 -17.78
N LEU A 60 -6.51 10.09 -17.38
CA LEU A 60 -5.32 10.60 -18.07
C LEU A 60 -3.99 10.08 -17.50
N LEU A 61 -4.01 9.39 -16.36
CA LEU A 61 -2.82 8.96 -15.61
C LEU A 61 -2.11 7.73 -16.19
N PHE A 62 -2.64 7.12 -17.25
CA PHE A 62 -2.19 5.79 -17.69
C PHE A 62 -1.94 5.71 -19.20
N ARG A 63 -1.34 6.75 -19.80
CA ARG A 63 -0.88 6.67 -21.20
C ARG A 63 0.35 5.75 -21.38
N SER A 64 1.10 5.48 -20.31
CA SER A 64 2.39 4.74 -20.33
C SER A 64 2.29 3.22 -20.08
N LEU A 65 1.07 2.67 -20.03
CA LEU A 65 0.78 1.27 -19.67
C LEU A 65 1.47 0.19 -20.52
N LEU A 66 2.14 0.56 -21.61
CA LEU A 66 2.81 -0.38 -22.51
C LEU A 66 4.25 -0.73 -22.10
N LEU A 67 4.90 0.07 -21.24
CA LEU A 67 6.29 -0.15 -20.79
C LEU A 67 6.40 -0.58 -19.32
N VAL A 68 5.40 -0.26 -18.51
CA VAL A 68 5.42 -0.48 -17.05
C VAL A 68 4.68 -1.77 -16.70
N SER A 69 5.27 -2.61 -15.85
CA SER A 69 4.60 -3.85 -15.42
C SER A 69 3.31 -3.53 -14.65
N VAL A 70 2.27 -4.36 -14.80
CA VAL A 70 0.98 -4.20 -14.10
C VAL A 70 1.17 -4.03 -12.59
N ARG A 71 2.18 -4.73 -12.04
CA ARG A 71 2.58 -4.65 -10.64
C ARG A 71 3.08 -3.26 -10.26
N ARG A 72 3.93 -2.67 -11.10
CA ARG A 72 4.48 -1.33 -10.89
C ARG A 72 3.39 -0.25 -10.98
N CYS A 73 2.45 -0.37 -11.91
CA CYS A 73 1.27 0.50 -11.97
C CYS A 73 0.40 0.40 -10.71
N ALA A 74 0.19 -0.82 -10.18
CA ALA A 74 -0.58 -1.01 -8.95
C ALA A 74 0.10 -0.36 -7.73
N LEU A 75 1.43 -0.39 -7.67
CA LEU A 75 2.23 0.28 -6.64
C LEU A 75 2.14 1.80 -6.74
N LEU A 76 2.27 2.37 -7.95
CA LEU A 76 2.09 3.80 -8.20
C LEU A 76 0.68 4.28 -7.85
N LEU A 77 -0.35 3.51 -8.22
CA LEU A 77 -1.73 3.81 -7.88
C LEU A 77 -1.95 3.75 -6.37
N HIS A 78 -1.38 2.76 -5.67
CA HIS A 78 -1.45 2.67 -4.22
C HIS A 78 -0.78 3.88 -3.55
N LEU A 79 0.39 4.29 -4.03
CA LEU A 79 1.08 5.49 -3.58
C LEU A 79 0.20 6.73 -3.74
N TYR A 80 -0.32 6.95 -4.94
CA TYR A 80 -1.18 8.10 -5.22
C TYR A 80 -2.47 8.10 -4.38
N TRP A 81 -3.14 6.96 -4.28
CA TRP A 81 -4.34 6.83 -3.45
C TRP A 81 -4.06 7.11 -1.97
N THR A 82 -2.95 6.60 -1.45
CA THR A 82 -2.56 6.81 -0.05
C THR A 82 -2.21 8.27 0.21
N PHE A 83 -1.54 8.93 -0.73
CA PHE A 83 -1.26 10.36 -0.68
C PHE A 83 -2.54 11.21 -0.66
N LEU A 84 -3.53 10.90 -1.52
CA LEU A 84 -4.82 11.61 -1.50
C LEU A 84 -5.56 11.47 -0.18
N ASN A 85 -5.43 10.32 0.48
CA ASN A 85 -6.09 10.02 1.74
C ASN A 85 -5.28 10.42 2.99
N LYS A 86 -4.05 10.94 2.83
CA LYS A 86 -3.15 11.26 3.95
C LYS A 86 -3.74 12.28 4.92
N HIS A 87 -4.56 13.21 4.43
CA HIS A 87 -5.17 14.26 5.25
C HIS A 87 -6.15 13.71 6.30
N ARG A 88 -6.73 12.53 6.07
CA ARG A 88 -7.64 11.89 7.03
C ARG A 88 -6.89 11.28 8.20
N ASN A 89 -5.78 10.62 7.92
CA ASN A 89 -4.92 10.02 8.93
C ASN A 89 -3.49 9.84 8.37
N PRO A 90 -2.59 10.80 8.62
CA PRO A 90 -1.26 10.80 8.01
C PRO A 90 -0.39 9.65 8.54
N SER A 91 -0.54 9.30 9.81
CA SER A 91 0.18 8.19 10.44
C SER A 91 -0.22 6.85 9.82
N ALA A 92 -1.52 6.57 9.70
CA ALA A 92 -2.00 5.33 9.08
C ALA A 92 -1.65 5.24 7.58
N ALA A 93 -1.66 6.37 6.87
CA ALA A 93 -1.28 6.43 5.46
C ALA A 93 0.21 6.12 5.29
N SER A 94 1.08 6.75 6.08
CA SER A 94 2.52 6.47 6.09
C SER A 94 2.80 5.01 6.46
N GLU A 95 2.13 4.50 7.50
CA GLU A 95 2.28 3.14 7.95
C GLU A 95 1.84 2.11 6.90
N SER A 96 0.73 2.38 6.19
CA SER A 96 0.30 1.54 5.06
C SER A 96 1.38 1.45 3.99
N LEU A 97 1.97 2.59 3.61
CA LEU A 97 3.06 2.61 2.62
C LEU A 97 4.26 1.82 3.11
N ARG A 98 4.69 2.05 4.36
CA ARG A 98 5.80 1.32 4.99
C ARG A 98 5.56 -0.19 4.93
N LEU A 99 4.37 -0.66 5.28
CA LEU A 99 4.02 -2.08 5.30
C LEU A 99 3.98 -2.69 3.89
N VAL A 100 3.34 -2.02 2.93
CA VAL A 100 3.26 -2.49 1.54
C VAL A 100 4.66 -2.56 0.93
N TRP A 101 5.47 -1.51 1.07
CA TRP A 101 6.82 -1.48 0.52
C TRP A 101 7.78 -2.43 1.21
N ASN A 102 7.56 -2.75 2.48
CA ASN A 102 8.36 -3.77 3.16
C ASN A 102 7.97 -5.21 2.80
N ALA A 103 6.81 -5.43 2.18
CA ALA A 103 6.31 -6.74 1.80
C ALA A 103 6.64 -7.14 0.35
N VAL A 104 6.76 -6.16 -0.55
CA VAL A 104 7.00 -6.40 -1.99
C VAL A 104 8.50 -6.40 -2.32
N PRO A 105 9.00 -7.29 -3.21
CA PRO A 105 10.40 -7.33 -3.63
C PRO A 105 10.76 -6.25 -4.66
N ASP A 106 9.79 -5.43 -5.10
CA ASP A 106 9.99 -4.39 -6.11
C ASP A 106 10.99 -3.32 -5.63
N SER A 107 11.74 -2.76 -6.58
CA SER A 107 12.60 -1.61 -6.33
C SER A 107 11.81 -0.41 -5.83
N PHE A 108 12.49 0.54 -5.18
CA PHE A 108 11.85 1.80 -4.83
C PHE A 108 11.46 2.61 -6.06
N ILE A 109 10.45 3.46 -5.92
CA ILE A 109 10.01 4.38 -6.99
C ILE A 109 10.85 5.63 -6.92
N THR A 110 11.43 6.01 -8.06
CA THR A 110 12.19 7.27 -8.21
C THR A 110 11.25 8.45 -8.46
N CYS A 111 11.72 9.67 -8.16
CA CYS A 111 10.96 10.89 -8.46
C CYS A 111 10.65 11.00 -9.97
N ASN A 112 11.61 10.60 -10.83
CA ASN A 112 11.45 10.58 -12.27
C ASN A 112 10.33 9.64 -12.74
N GLU A 113 10.22 8.44 -12.15
CA GLU A 113 9.10 7.52 -12.44
C GLU A 113 7.75 8.13 -12.05
N ILE A 114 7.68 8.81 -10.90
CA ILE A 114 6.45 9.51 -10.49
C ILE A 114 6.12 10.63 -11.47
N ALA A 115 7.10 11.47 -11.83
CA ALA A 115 6.90 12.58 -12.75
C ALA A 115 6.46 12.10 -14.15
N ALA A 116 7.03 11.00 -14.64
CA ALA A 116 6.72 10.42 -15.93
C ALA A 116 5.30 9.81 -15.99
N GLU A 117 4.80 9.26 -14.89
CA GLU A 117 3.46 8.65 -14.84
C GLU A 117 2.37 9.67 -14.46
N PHE A 118 2.71 10.65 -13.62
CA PHE A 118 1.79 11.67 -13.15
C PHE A 118 2.06 13.04 -13.80
N VAL A 119 2.28 13.07 -15.13
CA VAL A 119 2.59 14.29 -15.90
C VAL A 119 1.56 15.41 -15.72
N CYS A 120 0.31 15.07 -15.42
CA CYS A 120 -0.74 16.04 -15.20
C CYS A 120 -0.72 16.68 -13.79
N LEU A 121 0.11 16.17 -12.88
CA LEU A 121 0.34 16.81 -11.58
C LEU A 121 1.38 17.92 -11.75
N GLY A 122 1.15 19.05 -11.07
CA GLY A 122 2.17 20.11 -11.00
C GLY A 122 3.43 19.62 -10.27
N SER A 123 4.57 20.23 -10.59
CA SER A 123 5.88 19.89 -10.01
C SER A 123 5.88 19.89 -8.47
N GLU A 124 5.19 20.88 -7.87
CA GLU A 124 5.01 20.97 -6.42
C GLU A 124 4.32 19.72 -5.84
N LYS A 125 3.21 19.28 -6.47
CA LYS A 125 2.48 18.07 -6.03
C LYS A 125 3.32 16.79 -6.22
N ILE A 126 4.14 16.73 -7.26
CA ILE A 126 5.06 15.60 -7.48
C ILE A 126 6.12 15.57 -6.37
N ALA A 127 6.69 16.73 -6.02
CA ALA A 127 7.66 16.85 -4.94
C ALA A 127 7.06 16.43 -3.59
N ASP A 128 5.86 16.91 -3.26
CA ASP A 128 5.13 16.52 -2.05
C ASP A 128 4.82 15.01 -1.99
N LEU A 129 4.44 14.44 -3.12
CA LEU A 129 4.13 13.02 -3.25
C LEU A 129 5.38 12.17 -3.02
N TYR A 130 6.50 12.57 -3.63
CA TYR A 130 7.78 11.89 -3.50
C TYR A 130 8.37 12.03 -2.09
N ASP A 131 8.31 13.22 -1.49
CA ASP A 131 8.74 13.45 -0.10
C ASP A 131 7.92 12.61 0.89
N PHE A 132 6.59 12.59 0.74
CA PHE A 132 5.73 11.74 1.55
C PHE A 132 6.08 10.26 1.42
N TYR A 133 6.32 9.80 0.19
CA TYR A 133 6.74 8.44 -0.07
C TYR A 133 8.07 8.10 0.60
N CYS A 134 9.10 8.92 0.40
CA CYS A 134 10.44 8.70 0.93
C CYS A 134 10.45 8.66 2.46
N LYS A 135 9.71 9.58 3.11
CA LYS A 135 9.52 9.58 4.57
C LYS A 135 8.85 8.31 5.07
N ALA A 136 7.85 7.79 4.35
CA ALA A 136 7.14 6.59 4.75
C ALA A 136 7.98 5.32 4.60
N VAL A 137 8.81 5.23 3.54
CA VAL A 137 9.67 4.04 3.30
C VAL A 137 11.03 4.14 3.99
N GLY A 138 11.43 5.33 4.44
CA GLY A 138 12.69 5.61 5.12
C GLY A 138 13.91 5.71 4.20
N GLU A 139 13.70 5.87 2.90
CA GLU A 139 14.74 5.78 1.86
C GLU A 139 14.49 6.82 0.77
N TYR A 140 15.56 7.44 0.25
CA TYR A 140 15.51 8.43 -0.84
C TYR A 140 16.23 7.87 -2.07
N PRO A 141 15.52 7.12 -2.93
CA PRO A 141 16.12 6.48 -4.09
C PRO A 141 16.38 7.49 -5.22
N GLU A 142 17.65 7.73 -5.53
CA GLU A 142 18.05 8.49 -6.72
C GLU A 142 17.86 7.67 -8.01
N ASP A 143 18.20 6.37 -7.94
CA ASP A 143 18.11 5.43 -9.06
C ASP A 143 17.21 4.23 -8.77
N VAL A 144 16.70 3.60 -9.83
CA VAL A 144 16.02 2.30 -9.74
C VAL A 144 17.04 1.20 -9.48
N ARG A 145 17.18 0.79 -8.21
CA ARG A 145 18.09 -0.29 -7.80
C ARG A 145 17.33 -1.49 -7.24
N PRO A 146 17.84 -2.73 -7.45
CA PRO A 146 17.31 -3.91 -6.78
C PRO A 146 17.36 -3.74 -5.26
N ARG A 147 16.39 -4.32 -4.56
CA ARG A 147 16.38 -4.35 -3.10
C ARG A 147 17.49 -5.25 -2.56
N THR A 148 17.87 -5.04 -1.31
CA THR A 148 18.90 -5.85 -0.64
C THR A 148 18.52 -7.33 -0.63
N LEU A 149 19.51 -8.22 -0.62
CA LEU A 149 19.27 -9.67 -0.55
C LEU A 149 18.40 -10.03 0.66
N LYS A 150 18.64 -9.40 1.82
CA LYS A 150 17.84 -9.59 3.03
C LYS A 150 16.35 -9.29 2.80
N HIS A 151 16.05 -8.27 2.00
CA HIS A 151 14.68 -7.90 1.67
C HIS A 151 14.05 -8.88 0.67
N LEU A 152 14.80 -9.28 -0.36
CA LEU A 152 14.35 -10.31 -1.30
C LEU A 152 14.05 -11.63 -0.60
N CYS A 153 14.91 -12.07 0.33
CA CYS A 153 14.66 -13.23 1.18
C CYS A 153 13.37 -13.08 2.00
N ARG A 154 13.12 -11.89 2.56
CA ARG A 154 11.88 -11.60 3.32
C ARG A 154 10.64 -11.85 2.47
N SER A 155 10.59 -11.24 1.29
CA SER A 155 9.45 -11.36 0.38
C SER A 155 9.27 -12.80 -0.11
N THR A 156 10.36 -13.49 -0.43
CA THR A 156 10.31 -14.90 -0.85
C THR A 156 9.79 -15.81 0.27
N ILE A 157 10.30 -15.69 1.49
CA ILE A 157 9.83 -16.49 2.64
C ILE A 157 8.34 -16.26 2.88
N ARG A 158 7.91 -14.99 2.97
CA ARG A 158 6.50 -14.65 3.15
C ARG A 158 5.61 -15.21 2.04
N TYR A 159 6.09 -15.17 0.80
CA TYR A 159 5.38 -15.75 -0.34
C TYR A 159 5.26 -17.27 -0.26
N GLN A 160 6.32 -17.98 0.12
CA GLN A 160 6.28 -19.43 0.28
C GLN A 160 5.36 -19.86 1.42
N LEU A 161 5.35 -19.11 2.53
CA LEU A 161 4.40 -19.34 3.63
C LEU A 161 2.95 -19.18 3.15
N TRP A 162 2.65 -18.09 2.43
CA TRP A 162 1.33 -17.89 1.83
C TRP A 162 0.94 -19.01 0.85
N ARG A 163 1.87 -19.44 -0.02
CA ARG A 163 1.64 -20.55 -0.95
C ARG A 163 1.38 -21.89 -0.27
N SER A 164 1.97 -22.08 0.90
CA SER A 164 1.83 -23.31 1.71
C SER A 164 0.63 -23.23 2.67
N GLU A 165 -0.29 -22.27 2.44
CA GLU A 165 -1.49 -22.03 3.23
C GLU A 165 -1.21 -21.68 4.71
N GLN A 166 0.01 -21.23 5.00
CA GLN A 166 0.39 -20.73 6.31
C GLN A 166 0.10 -19.22 6.37
N TRP A 167 -1.02 -18.89 7.01
CA TRP A 167 -1.44 -17.50 7.22
C TRP A 167 -0.39 -16.71 7.99
N LEU A 168 -0.20 -15.44 7.60
CA LEU A 168 0.72 -14.53 8.26
C LEU A 168 -0.06 -13.64 9.24
N PRO A 169 0.44 -13.40 10.47
CA PRO A 169 1.79 -13.70 10.96
C PRO A 169 2.00 -15.09 11.58
N GLU A 170 0.95 -15.89 11.78
CA GLU A 170 0.99 -17.14 12.57
C GLU A 170 1.94 -18.20 11.98
N GLY A 171 2.03 -18.27 10.65
CA GLY A 171 2.95 -19.13 9.91
C GLY A 171 4.43 -18.83 10.20
N ILE A 172 4.77 -17.58 10.52
CA ILE A 172 6.14 -17.18 10.88
C ILE A 172 6.52 -17.69 12.27
N GLU A 173 5.56 -17.88 13.17
CA GLU A 173 5.84 -18.41 14.51
C GLU A 173 6.14 -19.91 14.46
N ARG A 174 5.58 -20.60 13.46
CA ARG A 174 5.71 -22.05 13.28
C ARG A 174 7.02 -22.51 12.65
N ILE A 175 7.77 -21.62 11.98
CA ILE A 175 9.02 -21.98 11.29
C ILE A 175 10.25 -22.08 12.22
N GLY A 176 10.10 -21.76 13.51
CA GLY A 176 11.18 -21.92 14.50
C GLY A 176 12.36 -20.95 14.32
N LEU A 177 12.18 -19.81 13.66
CA LEU A 177 13.23 -18.80 13.51
C LEU A 177 13.47 -18.02 14.82
N PRO A 178 14.68 -17.47 15.03
CA PRO A 178 14.94 -16.52 16.11
C PRO A 178 13.96 -15.33 16.09
N THR A 179 13.56 -14.83 17.27
CA THR A 179 12.57 -13.75 17.44
C THR A 179 12.88 -12.52 16.57
N ARG A 180 14.15 -12.13 16.48
CA ARG A 180 14.58 -11.00 15.65
C ARG A 180 14.26 -11.20 14.16
N LEU A 181 14.42 -12.42 13.63
CA LEU A 181 14.07 -12.73 12.25
C LEU A 181 12.56 -12.84 12.07
N GLN A 182 11.83 -13.32 13.09
CA GLN A 182 10.36 -13.33 13.06
C GLN A 182 9.80 -11.91 12.96
N SER A 183 10.21 -10.97 13.83
CA SER A 183 9.75 -9.57 13.76
C SER A 183 10.08 -8.92 12.42
N TYR A 184 11.25 -9.25 11.85
CA TYR A 184 11.66 -8.78 10.51
C TYR A 184 10.72 -9.30 9.42
N LEU A 185 10.31 -10.57 9.50
CA LEU A 185 9.36 -11.17 8.58
C LEU A 185 7.93 -10.66 8.81
N LYS A 186 7.55 -10.32 10.05
CA LYS A 186 6.24 -9.76 10.43
C LYS A 186 6.07 -8.29 10.06
N LEU A 187 7.14 -7.61 9.64
CA LEU A 187 7.16 -6.18 9.27
C LEU A 187 6.99 -5.22 10.48
N GLU A 188 7.30 -5.70 11.68
CA GLU A 188 7.17 -4.96 12.95
C GLU A 188 8.37 -4.04 13.24
N MET A 189 9.38 -4.04 12.37
CA MET A 189 10.61 -3.25 12.51
C MET A 189 10.50 -1.85 11.96
#